data_AF-A0A920PSC5-F1
#
_entry.id   AF-A0A920PSC5-F1
#
_cell.length_a   1.000
_cell.length_b   1.000
_cell.length_c   1.000
_cell.angle_alpha   90.00
_cell.angle_beta   90.00
_cell.angle_gamma   90.00
#
_symmetry.space_group_name_H-M   'P 1'
#
loop_
_entity.id
_entity.type
_entity.pdbx_description
1 polymer ?
#
loop_
_entity_poly.entity_id
_entity_poly.type
_entity_poly.pdbx_seq_one_letter_code
_entity_poly.pdbx_strand_id
1 'polypeptide(L)'
;MGRVYAGWAVSQAFYREEVYLTLGYESLEDYLVRFWEARRTSADANDLLAMIWTWQNADISNNEKYSGDFYKALAGIKAKAIVMPGRTDLYFPPEDNELEVAHMPNAELRPIESIWGHLAGGPGFNQPDSEFIDNAINEIMAS
;
A
#
# COMPACT_ATOMS: atom_id res chain seq x y z
N MET A 1 19.03 2.26 1.22
CA MET A 1 17.70 2.03 0.63
C MET A 1 16.93 0.93 1.37
N GLY A 2 17.42 -0.32 1.42
CA GLY A 2 16.71 -1.47 2.04
C GLY A 2 16.27 -1.23 3.50
N ARG A 3 17.23 -1.00 4.41
CA ARG A 3 16.92 -0.82 5.85
C ARG A 3 16.07 0.41 6.17
N VAL A 4 16.25 1.51 5.43
CA VAL A 4 15.44 2.72 5.62
C VAL A 4 13.98 2.41 5.32
N TYR A 5 13.72 1.75 4.18
CA TYR A 5 12.37 1.38 3.77
C TYR A 5 11.76 0.33 4.69
N ALA A 6 12.56 -0.58 5.24
CA ALA A 6 12.10 -1.56 6.24
C ALA A 6 11.41 -0.89 7.44
N GLY A 7 11.84 0.31 7.83
CA GLY A 7 11.23 1.05 8.94
C GLY A 7 9.85 1.63 8.62
N TRP A 8 9.46 1.72 7.35
CA TRP A 8 8.20 2.34 6.90
C TRP A 8 7.23 1.35 6.25
N ALA A 9 7.74 0.27 5.66
CA ALA A 9 6.94 -0.66 4.87
C ALA A 9 6.04 -1.58 5.72
N VAL A 10 6.40 -1.83 6.97
CA VAL A 10 5.58 -2.58 7.95
C VAL A 10 5.37 -1.71 9.19
N SER A 11 4.37 -2.06 10.00
CA SER A 11 4.07 -1.28 11.20
C SER A 11 5.08 -1.51 12.34
N GLN A 12 5.02 -0.64 13.34
CA GLN A 12 5.76 -0.85 14.58
C GLN A 12 5.25 -2.08 15.37
N ALA A 13 3.97 -2.46 15.21
CA ALA A 13 3.41 -3.66 15.84
C ALA A 13 3.99 -4.94 15.21
N PHE A 14 4.18 -4.98 13.89
CA PHE A 14 4.84 -6.10 13.19
C PHE A 14 6.21 -6.44 13.80
N TYR A 15 7.01 -5.42 14.09
CA TYR A 15 8.33 -5.60 14.72
C TYR A 15 8.23 -6.00 16.19
N ARG A 16 7.29 -5.42 16.94
CA ARG A 16 7.09 -5.72 18.37
C ARG A 16 6.61 -7.15 18.60
N GLU A 17 5.81 -7.66 17.68
CA GLU A 17 5.29 -9.03 17.70
C GLU A 17 6.22 -10.03 17.00
N GLU A 18 7.38 -9.57 16.53
CA GLU A 18 8.42 -10.40 15.91
C GLU A 18 7.90 -11.27 14.74
N VAL A 19 6.94 -10.75 13.96
CA VAL A 19 6.27 -11.50 12.88
C VAL A 19 7.28 -12.03 11.84
N TYR A 20 8.41 -11.37 11.65
CA TYR A 20 9.48 -11.86 10.79
C TYR A 20 9.99 -13.26 11.20
N LEU A 21 9.90 -13.67 12.47
CA LEU A 21 10.28 -15.03 12.89
C LEU A 21 9.31 -16.07 12.35
N THR A 22 8.01 -15.75 12.25
CA THR A 22 7.00 -16.68 11.72
C THR A 22 7.14 -16.86 10.20
N LEU A 23 7.78 -15.90 9.53
CA LEU A 23 8.14 -15.96 8.11
C LEU A 23 9.41 -16.80 7.84
N GLY A 24 10.03 -17.37 8.87
CA GLY A 24 11.19 -18.24 8.75
C GLY A 24 12.54 -17.52 8.74
N TYR A 25 12.59 -16.25 9.17
CA TYR A 25 13.86 -15.56 9.46
C TYR A 25 14.34 -15.88 10.87
N GLU A 26 15.65 -15.92 11.06
CA GLU A 26 16.24 -16.37 12.33
C GLU A 26 16.35 -15.25 13.38
N SER A 27 16.34 -13.99 12.93
CA SER A 27 16.42 -12.80 13.77
C SER A 27 15.98 -11.56 13.00
N LEU A 28 15.86 -10.41 13.69
CA LEU A 28 15.63 -9.13 13.02
C LEU A 28 16.74 -8.83 12.00
N GLU A 29 18.01 -9.07 12.36
CA GLU A 29 19.13 -8.82 11.46
C GLU A 29 19.07 -9.73 10.22
N ASP A 30 18.75 -11.01 10.42
CA ASP A 30 18.56 -11.96 9.31
C ASP A 30 17.44 -11.49 8.36
N TYR A 31 16.32 -11.02 8.91
CA TYR A 31 15.22 -10.43 8.13
C TYR A 31 15.67 -9.18 7.36
N LEU A 32 16.37 -8.25 8.00
CA LEU A 32 16.83 -7.02 7.35
C LEU A 32 17.80 -7.32 6.19
N VAL A 33 18.73 -8.25 6.38
CA VAL A 33 19.72 -8.61 5.35
C VAL A 33 19.07 -9.42 4.22
N ARG A 34 18.41 -10.54 4.54
CA ARG A 34 17.93 -11.48 3.52
C ARG A 34 16.66 -11.03 2.79
N PHE A 35 15.84 -10.19 3.41
CA PHE A 35 14.64 -9.68 2.77
C PHE A 35 14.88 -8.27 2.20
N TRP A 36 15.17 -7.30 3.07
CA TRP A 36 15.16 -5.89 2.68
C TRP A 36 16.40 -5.46 1.89
N GLU A 37 17.59 -5.83 2.35
CA GLU A 37 18.82 -5.52 1.62
C GLU A 37 18.90 -6.30 0.32
N ALA A 38 18.78 -7.63 0.40
CA ALA A 38 18.88 -8.50 -0.78
C ALA A 38 17.95 -8.05 -1.91
N ARG A 39 16.68 -7.75 -1.61
CA ARG A 39 15.69 -7.27 -2.58
C ARG A 39 16.06 -5.91 -3.20
N ARG A 40 16.71 -5.02 -2.45
CA ARG A 40 17.12 -3.72 -2.98
C ARG A 40 18.42 -3.79 -3.76
N THR A 41 19.37 -4.61 -3.34
CA THR A 41 20.65 -4.78 -4.03
C THR A 41 20.51 -5.60 -5.31
N SER A 42 19.43 -6.39 -5.47
CA SER A 42 19.15 -7.14 -6.69
C SER A 42 18.42 -6.33 -7.77
N ALA A 43 17.96 -5.11 -7.47
CA ALA A 43 17.22 -4.27 -8.40
C ALA A 43 18.15 -3.31 -9.16
N ASP A 44 17.79 -2.97 -10.41
CA ASP A 44 18.50 -1.94 -11.16
C ASP A 44 18.25 -0.55 -10.55
N ALA A 45 19.32 0.23 -10.39
CA ALA A 45 19.25 1.52 -9.73
C ALA A 45 18.47 2.57 -10.55
N ASN A 46 18.57 2.53 -11.89
CA ASN A 46 17.86 3.47 -12.75
C ASN A 46 16.37 3.15 -12.80
N ASP A 47 16.02 1.86 -12.82
CA ASP A 47 14.63 1.43 -12.70
C ASP A 47 14.02 1.92 -11.38
N LEU A 48 14.73 1.77 -10.26
CA LEU A 48 14.28 2.29 -8.97
C LEU A 48 14.09 3.81 -8.98
N LEU A 49 15.02 4.57 -9.58
CA LEU A 49 14.90 6.02 -9.69
C LEU A 49 13.69 6.42 -10.57
N ALA A 50 13.47 5.72 -11.68
CA ALA A 50 12.33 5.97 -12.56
C ALA A 50 10.99 5.68 -11.85
N MET A 51 10.92 4.59 -11.09
CA MET A 51 9.74 4.25 -10.27
C MET A 51 9.49 5.29 -9.17
N ILE A 52 10.54 5.73 -8.46
CA ILE A 52 10.42 6.78 -7.42
C ILE A 52 9.97 8.10 -8.03
N TRP A 53 10.53 8.48 -9.18
CA TRP A 53 10.12 9.70 -9.88
C TRP A 53 8.64 9.64 -10.27
N THR A 54 8.18 8.49 -10.77
CA THR A 54 6.77 8.26 -11.09
C THR A 54 5.89 8.40 -9.85
N TRP A 55 6.29 7.78 -8.73
CA TRP A 55 5.55 7.86 -7.47
C TRP A 55 5.45 9.31 -6.94
N GLN A 56 6.57 10.03 -6.88
CA GLN A 56 6.62 11.39 -6.33
C GLN A 56 5.82 12.41 -7.15
N ASN A 57 5.57 12.14 -8.43
CA ASN A 57 4.89 13.04 -9.35
C ASN A 57 3.50 12.55 -9.77
N ALA A 58 2.96 11.53 -9.11
CA ALA A 58 1.63 11.01 -9.41
C ALA A 58 0.54 11.99 -8.96
N ASP A 59 -0.20 12.55 -9.91
CA ASP A 59 -1.32 13.45 -9.65
C ASP A 59 -2.41 13.28 -10.73
N ILE A 60 -3.57 12.73 -10.35
CA ILE A 60 -4.69 12.48 -11.27
C ILE A 60 -5.38 13.77 -11.76
N SER A 61 -5.10 14.90 -11.10
CA SER A 61 -5.69 16.21 -11.42
C SER A 61 -4.86 17.01 -12.42
N ASN A 62 -3.57 16.68 -12.56
CA ASN A 62 -2.63 17.39 -13.42
C ASN A 62 -2.78 17.00 -14.90
N ASN A 63 -3.88 17.42 -15.52
CA ASN A 63 -4.16 17.27 -16.95
C ASN A 63 -5.16 18.35 -17.40
N GLU A 64 -5.33 18.51 -18.72
CA GLU A 64 -6.20 19.54 -19.29
C GLU A 64 -7.67 19.46 -18.81
N LYS A 65 -8.16 18.26 -18.52
CA LYS A 65 -9.57 18.05 -18.12
C LYS A 65 -9.87 18.59 -16.72
N TYR A 66 -8.94 18.43 -15.79
CA TYR A 66 -9.13 18.81 -14.38
C TYR A 66 -8.31 20.03 -13.96
N SER A 67 -7.24 20.38 -14.68
CA SER A 67 -6.43 21.58 -14.48
C SER A 67 -5.95 21.77 -13.04
N GLY A 68 -5.53 20.68 -12.38
CA GLY A 68 -5.08 20.69 -10.99
C GLY A 68 -6.19 20.62 -9.94
N ASP A 69 -7.45 20.52 -10.35
CA ASP A 69 -8.58 20.35 -9.44
C ASP A 69 -8.73 18.88 -9.02
N PHE A 70 -8.10 18.53 -7.89
CA PHE A 70 -8.08 17.16 -7.34
C PHE A 70 -9.47 16.62 -7.02
N TYR A 71 -10.34 17.41 -6.38
CA TYR A 71 -11.67 16.96 -6.02
C TYR A 71 -12.55 16.74 -7.26
N LYS A 72 -12.40 17.58 -8.29
CA LYS A 72 -13.08 17.36 -9.57
C LYS A 72 -12.55 16.11 -10.29
N ALA A 73 -11.27 15.79 -10.15
CA ALA A 73 -10.69 14.57 -10.70
C ALA A 73 -11.28 13.32 -10.02
N LEU A 74 -11.33 13.30 -8.68
CA LEU A 74 -11.96 12.23 -7.89
C LEU A 74 -13.45 12.07 -8.22
N ALA A 75 -14.20 13.19 -8.25
CA ALA A 75 -15.62 13.19 -8.59
C ALA A 75 -15.89 12.74 -10.05
N GLY A 76 -14.88 12.81 -10.91
CA GLY A 76 -14.93 12.34 -12.29
C GLY A 76 -14.84 10.82 -12.44
N ILE A 77 -14.49 10.07 -11.38
CA ILE A 77 -14.37 8.61 -11.40
C ILE A 77 -15.76 7.99 -11.41
N LYS A 78 -16.07 7.26 -12.49
CA LYS A 78 -17.37 6.58 -12.68
C LYS A 78 -17.38 5.12 -12.24
N ALA A 79 -16.20 4.47 -12.26
CA ALA A 79 -16.08 3.08 -11.84
C ALA A 79 -16.48 2.93 -10.37
N LYS A 80 -17.09 1.78 -10.04
CA LYS A 80 -17.21 1.37 -8.64
C LYS A 80 -15.81 1.11 -8.09
N ALA A 81 -15.56 1.49 -6.85
CA ALA A 81 -14.28 1.28 -6.20
C ALA A 81 -14.46 0.83 -4.75
N ILE A 82 -13.62 -0.11 -4.31
CA ILE A 82 -13.38 -0.39 -2.89
C ILE A 82 -11.94 0.02 -2.63
N VAL A 83 -11.74 1.06 -1.83
CA VAL A 83 -10.40 1.56 -1.48
C VAL A 83 -9.98 0.90 -0.17
N MET A 84 -8.88 0.14 -0.20
CA MET A 84 -8.46 -0.78 0.89
C MET A 84 -7.08 -0.44 1.44
N PRO A 85 -6.90 0.68 2.17
CA PRO A 85 -5.62 0.96 2.83
C PRO A 85 -5.33 -0.02 3.96
N GLY A 86 -4.05 -0.26 4.23
CA GLY A 86 -3.65 -0.94 5.46
C GLY A 86 -3.91 -0.04 6.67
N ARG A 87 -4.59 -0.54 7.71
CA ARG A 87 -4.88 0.23 8.93
C ARG A 87 -3.63 0.84 9.57
N THR A 88 -2.51 0.14 9.47
CA THR A 88 -1.24 0.53 10.09
C THR A 88 -0.19 1.00 9.08
N ASP A 89 -0.61 1.34 7.85
CA ASP A 89 0.27 1.95 6.85
C ASP A 89 0.82 3.30 7.36
N LEU A 90 2.11 3.52 7.15
CA LEU A 90 2.83 4.67 7.70
C LEU A 90 2.97 5.83 6.72
N TYR A 91 2.72 5.62 5.42
CA TYR A 91 2.88 6.65 4.40
C TYR A 91 1.74 6.71 3.38
N PHE A 92 0.81 5.74 3.40
CA PHE A 92 -0.54 5.87 2.85
C PHE A 92 -1.57 5.57 3.95
N PRO A 93 -1.67 6.46 4.96
CA PRO A 93 -2.56 6.25 6.09
C PRO A 93 -4.04 6.26 5.65
N PRO A 94 -4.94 5.50 6.31
CA PRO A 94 -6.36 5.44 5.94
C PRO A 94 -7.04 6.80 5.88
N GLU A 95 -6.62 7.75 6.70
CA GLU A 95 -7.15 9.12 6.77
C GLU A 95 -7.00 9.87 5.44
N ASP A 96 -5.93 9.60 4.67
CA ASP A 96 -5.76 10.19 3.34
C ASP A 96 -6.81 9.62 2.37
N ASN A 97 -7.06 8.31 2.43
CA ASN A 97 -8.09 7.68 1.59
C ASN A 97 -9.52 8.00 2.05
N GLU A 98 -9.76 8.29 3.33
CA GLU A 98 -11.04 8.82 3.81
C GLU A 98 -11.41 10.11 3.07
N LEU A 99 -10.45 11.02 2.91
CA LEU A 99 -10.63 12.26 2.15
C LEU A 99 -10.91 12.00 0.66
N GLU A 100 -10.19 11.06 0.05
CA GLU A 100 -10.38 10.69 -1.36
C GLU A 100 -11.75 10.07 -1.61
N VAL A 101 -12.10 9.04 -0.84
CA VAL A 101 -13.37 8.30 -0.97
C VAL A 101 -14.56 9.22 -0.75
N ALA A 102 -14.48 10.18 0.19
CA ALA A 102 -15.55 11.17 0.40
C ALA A 102 -15.89 11.99 -0.85
N HIS A 103 -14.97 12.08 -1.83
CA HIS A 103 -15.15 12.79 -3.09
C HIS A 103 -15.32 11.86 -4.30
N MET A 104 -15.42 10.54 -4.09
CA MET A 104 -15.63 9.53 -5.13
C MET A 104 -17.07 8.98 -5.04
N PRO A 105 -17.99 9.34 -5.97
CA PRO A 105 -19.42 9.05 -5.83
C PRO A 105 -19.81 7.58 -5.73
N ASN A 106 -18.99 6.68 -6.28
CA ASN A 106 -19.24 5.24 -6.34
C ASN A 106 -18.16 4.44 -5.59
N ALA A 107 -17.54 5.03 -4.57
CA ALA A 107 -16.50 4.39 -3.80
C ALA A 107 -16.92 4.14 -2.35
N GLU A 108 -16.36 3.09 -1.78
CA GLU A 108 -16.36 2.87 -0.34
C GLU A 108 -14.94 2.68 0.17
N LEU A 109 -14.74 3.03 1.44
CA LEU A 109 -13.48 2.80 2.15
C LEU A 109 -13.61 1.54 2.98
N ARG A 110 -12.67 0.61 2.80
CA ARG A 110 -12.67 -0.67 3.51
C ARG A 110 -11.25 -1.02 3.97
N PRO A 111 -10.77 -0.42 5.08
CA PRO A 111 -9.40 -0.61 5.54
C PRO A 111 -9.11 -2.07 5.88
N ILE A 112 -7.90 -2.53 5.57
CA ILE A 112 -7.39 -3.85 5.93
C ILE A 112 -6.90 -3.76 7.39
N GLU A 113 -7.66 -4.36 8.31
CA GLU A 113 -7.37 -4.35 9.74
C GLU A 113 -6.18 -5.27 10.08
N SER A 114 -4.98 -4.79 9.79
CA SER A 114 -3.74 -5.57 9.83
C SER A 114 -2.59 -4.77 10.43
N ILE A 115 -1.72 -5.47 11.16
CA ILE A 115 -0.45 -4.93 11.68
C ILE A 115 0.66 -4.94 10.63
N TRP A 116 0.42 -5.43 9.42
CA TRP A 116 1.47 -5.57 8.40
C TRP A 116 1.87 -4.25 7.73
N GLY A 117 1.30 -3.13 8.17
CA GLY A 117 1.57 -1.81 7.60
C GLY A 117 1.19 -1.76 6.12
N HIS A 118 2.07 -1.14 5.32
CA HIS A 118 1.88 -1.07 3.87
C HIS A 118 1.82 -2.46 3.20
N LEU A 119 2.51 -3.46 3.76
CA LEU A 119 2.49 -4.82 3.21
C LEU A 119 1.15 -5.54 3.40
N ALA A 120 0.19 -4.99 4.15
CA ALA A 120 -1.17 -5.58 4.25
C ALA A 120 -1.87 -5.69 2.89
N GLY A 121 -1.62 -4.74 1.97
CA GLY A 121 -2.12 -4.81 0.59
C GLY A 121 -1.28 -5.70 -0.34
N GLY A 122 -0.18 -6.27 0.15
CA GLY A 122 0.76 -7.06 -0.64
C GLY A 122 0.30 -8.53 -0.77
N PRO A 123 0.21 -9.09 -1.98
CA PRO A 123 -0.30 -10.44 -2.17
C PRO A 123 0.62 -11.49 -1.55
N GLY A 124 0.05 -12.42 -0.79
CA GLY A 124 0.72 -13.62 -0.32
C GLY A 124 1.68 -13.45 0.87
N PHE A 125 1.76 -12.26 1.49
CA PHE A 125 2.54 -12.07 2.72
C PHE A 125 1.79 -12.54 3.96
N ASN A 126 0.50 -12.21 4.03
CA ASN A 126 -0.38 -12.58 5.14
C ASN A 126 -1.68 -13.17 4.57
N GLN A 127 -1.99 -14.41 4.96
CA GLN A 127 -3.14 -15.14 4.42
C GLN A 127 -4.49 -14.46 4.74
N PRO A 128 -4.76 -14.01 6.00
CA PRO A 128 -5.98 -13.28 6.30
C PRO A 128 -6.16 -11.99 5.48
N ASP A 129 -5.09 -11.23 5.25
CA ASP A 129 -5.17 -10.00 4.45
C ASP A 129 -5.44 -10.32 2.97
N SER A 130 -4.83 -11.39 2.46
CA SER A 130 -5.08 -11.85 1.08
C SER A 130 -6.53 -12.32 0.91
N GLU A 131 -7.07 -13.07 1.87
CA GLU A 131 -8.48 -13.50 1.87
C GLU A 131 -9.45 -12.31 1.96
N PHE A 132 -9.13 -11.30 2.76
CA PHE A 132 -9.91 -10.06 2.84
C PHE A 132 -9.99 -9.35 1.48
N ILE A 133 -8.83 -9.21 0.80
CA ILE A 133 -8.75 -8.59 -0.52
C ILE A 133 -9.49 -9.42 -1.58
N ASP A 134 -9.29 -10.74 -1.59
CA ASP A 134 -9.95 -11.65 -2.54
C ASP A 134 -11.48 -11.59 -2.40
N ASN A 135 -11.98 -11.55 -1.17
CA ASN A 135 -13.42 -11.42 -0.90
C ASN A 135 -13.97 -10.09 -1.42
N ALA A 136 -13.27 -8.97 -1.18
CA ALA A 136 -13.68 -7.66 -1.69
C ALA A 136 -13.66 -7.60 -3.23
N ILE A 137 -12.66 -8.23 -3.87
CA ILE A 137 -12.59 -8.35 -5.33
C ILE A 137 -13.78 -9.16 -5.87
N ASN A 138 -14.09 -10.31 -5.26
CA ASN A 138 -15.22 -11.13 -5.69
C ASN A 138 -16.56 -10.37 -5.55
N GLU A 139 -16.74 -9.62 -4.47
CA GLU A 139 -17.92 -8.80 -4.22
C GLU A 139 -18.10 -7.70 -5.27
N ILE A 140 -17.06 -6.89 -5.53
CA ILE A 140 -17.18 -5.77 -6.48
C ILE A 140 -17.42 -6.28 -7.92
N MET A 141 -16.81 -7.41 -8.29
CA MET A 141 -16.96 -8.04 -9.60
C MET A 141 -18.34 -8.66 -9.81
N ALA A 142 -19.06 -9.00 -8.74
CA ALA A 142 -20.42 -9.51 -8.80
C ALA A 142 -21.50 -8.41 -8.84
N SER A 143 -21.12 -7.13 -8.74
CA SER A 143 -22.03 -6.00 -8.47
C SER A 143 -22.52 -5.21 -9.68
#